data_AF-A0AAV7WJC5-F1
#
_entry.id   AF-A0AAV7WJC5-F1
#
_cell.length_a   1.000
_cell.length_b   1.000
_cell.length_c   1.000
_cell.angle_alpha   90.00
_cell.angle_beta   90.00
_cell.angle_gamma   90.00
#
_symmetry.space_group_name_H-M   'P 1'
#
loop_
_entity.id
_entity.type
_entity.pdbx_description
1 polymer ?
#
loop_
_entity_poly.entity_id
_entity_poly.type
_entity_poly.pdbx_seq_one_letter_code
_entity_poly.pdbx_strand_id
1 'polypeptide(L)'
;MSGGRGPQPTQQTKLDKYALPHAKQGRLILADTRDGAAHEDEETPTLNVFLVVIQGVKGVLELKIDSVSMELTLVHADLRNIRVCVKDTEDSLSSLQADTAFLKTQVKDMCATMESLGAKQEVIEGHSRCNNIRLVGVRERADGPATALFVKDIILNKLKPQRPSKYFSVKRARIGPGAPPRLKIPLHNNSPHLQL
;
A
#
# COMPACT_ATOMS: atom_id res chain seq x y z
N MET A 1 15.00 -19.75 -16.07
CA MET A 1 15.73 -19.63 -14.79
C MET A 1 14.70 -19.64 -13.68
N SER A 2 14.95 -20.47 -12.66
CA SER A 2 13.98 -21.03 -11.73
C SER A 2 13.35 -20.00 -10.80
N GLY A 3 12.03 -20.12 -10.62
CA GLY A 3 11.30 -19.46 -9.55
C GLY A 3 11.57 -20.13 -8.19
N GLY A 4 11.65 -19.32 -7.15
CA GLY A 4 11.65 -19.74 -5.76
C GLY A 4 10.51 -19.05 -5.02
N ARG A 5 9.37 -19.72 -4.90
CA ARG A 5 8.36 -19.38 -3.89
C ARG A 5 8.77 -20.08 -2.61
N GLY A 6 9.16 -19.32 -1.60
CA GLY A 6 9.38 -19.83 -0.26
C GLY A 6 8.06 -20.33 0.35
N PRO A 7 8.10 -21.34 1.25
CA PRO A 7 6.90 -21.91 1.82
C PRO A 7 6.27 -20.94 2.82
N GLN A 8 4.97 -20.68 2.66
CA GLN A 8 4.14 -20.06 3.69
C GLN A 8 4.00 -21.01 4.88
N PRO A 9 4.16 -20.54 6.13
CA PRO A 9 3.82 -21.33 7.30
C PRO A 9 2.30 -21.42 7.45
N THR A 10 1.78 -22.63 7.31
CA THR A 10 0.40 -23.04 7.57
C THR A 10 0.06 -22.78 9.03
N GLN A 11 -1.03 -22.05 9.31
CA GLN A 11 -1.52 -21.71 10.65
C GLN A 11 -2.20 -22.89 11.38
N GLN A 12 -1.70 -24.12 11.20
CA GLN A 12 -2.46 -25.32 11.56
C GLN A 12 -1.61 -26.36 12.30
N THR A 13 -0.96 -25.97 13.39
CA THR A 13 -0.47 -26.91 14.44
C THR A 13 0.03 -26.14 15.65
N LYS A 14 -0.85 -25.53 16.44
CA LYS A 14 -0.56 -25.13 17.84
C LYS A 14 -1.83 -25.17 18.70
N LEU A 15 -2.54 -26.30 18.69
CA LEU A 15 -3.66 -26.52 19.62
C LEU A 15 -3.56 -27.83 20.43
N ASP A 16 -2.44 -28.56 20.36
CA ASP A 16 -2.24 -29.83 21.10
C ASP A 16 -1.34 -29.71 22.33
N LYS A 17 -1.06 -28.50 22.85
CA LYS A 17 -0.18 -28.32 24.03
C LYS A 17 -0.91 -28.09 25.36
N TYR A 18 -2.24 -28.17 25.38
CA TYR A 18 -3.03 -28.15 26.60
C TYR A 18 -3.79 -29.46 26.77
N ALA A 19 -3.08 -30.58 26.73
CA ALA A 19 -3.60 -31.83 27.28
C ALA A 19 -3.75 -31.61 28.80
N LEU A 20 -4.98 -31.31 29.25
CA LEU A 20 -5.34 -31.32 30.66
C LEU A 20 -4.93 -32.69 31.24
N PRO A 21 -4.11 -32.76 32.30
CA PRO A 21 -3.98 -34.00 33.03
C PRO A 21 -5.36 -34.33 33.61
N HIS A 22 -5.86 -35.51 33.26
CA HIS A 22 -7.06 -36.11 33.84
C HIS A 22 -7.11 -35.84 35.35
N ALA A 23 -8.00 -34.93 35.76
CA ALA A 23 -8.35 -34.75 37.15
C ALA A 23 -9.02 -36.05 37.59
N LYS A 24 -8.25 -36.88 38.30
CA LYS A 24 -8.73 -38.11 38.93
C LYS A 24 -9.99 -37.77 39.71
N GLN A 25 -11.14 -38.24 39.23
CA GLN A 25 -12.37 -38.27 40.00
C GLN A 25 -12.05 -38.93 41.33
N GLY A 26 -12.15 -38.15 42.41
CA GLY A 26 -12.11 -38.66 43.77
C GLY A 26 -13.27 -39.64 43.94
N ARG A 27 -12.97 -40.93 43.75
CA ARG A 27 -13.87 -42.04 44.02
C ARG A 27 -14.15 -42.01 45.52
N LEU A 28 -15.34 -41.53 45.91
CA LEU A 28 -15.87 -41.78 47.25
C LEU A 28 -15.93 -43.31 47.40
N ILE A 29 -15.08 -43.86 48.27
CA ILE A 29 -15.24 -45.23 48.73
C ILE A 29 -16.34 -45.17 49.81
N LEU A 30 -17.60 -45.39 49.43
CA LEU A 30 -18.58 -45.91 50.37
C LEU A 30 -18.12 -47.33 50.70
N ALA A 31 -17.68 -47.55 51.94
CA ALA A 31 -17.51 -48.90 52.45
C ALA A 31 -18.91 -49.51 52.59
N ASP A 32 -19.23 -50.49 51.75
CA ASP A 32 -20.38 -51.38 51.93
C ASP A 32 -20.19 -52.18 53.22
N THR A 33 -20.93 -51.82 54.26
CA THR A 33 -21.21 -52.72 55.38
C THR A 33 -22.60 -53.30 55.20
N ARG A 34 -22.68 -54.52 54.65
CA ARG A 34 -23.82 -55.41 54.81
C ARG A 34 -23.33 -56.84 55.03
N ASP A 35 -23.54 -57.34 56.24
CA ASP A 35 -24.58 -58.36 56.45
C ASP A 35 -24.84 -58.57 57.95
N GLY A 36 -26.12 -58.52 58.33
CA GLY A 36 -26.57 -59.09 59.61
C GLY A 36 -27.60 -58.27 60.40
N ALA A 37 -28.88 -58.45 60.04
CA ALA A 37 -30.06 -58.48 60.92
C ALA A 37 -30.49 -57.25 61.74
N ALA A 38 -31.76 -56.88 61.50
CA ALA A 38 -32.75 -56.40 62.48
C ALA A 38 -32.43 -55.15 63.30
N HIS A 39 -32.94 -54.00 62.87
CA HIS A 39 -33.85 -53.15 63.66
C HIS A 39 -34.29 -51.96 62.82
N GLU A 40 -35.58 -51.64 62.85
CA GLU A 40 -36.05 -50.31 62.48
C GLU A 40 -35.55 -49.33 63.54
N ASP A 41 -34.39 -48.73 63.30
CA ASP A 41 -33.95 -47.53 63.99
C ASP A 41 -33.46 -46.58 62.90
N GLU A 42 -34.07 -45.41 62.87
CA GLU A 42 -33.65 -44.28 62.05
C GLU A 42 -32.25 -43.88 62.53
N GLU A 43 -31.21 -44.55 62.01
CA GLU A 43 -29.81 -44.34 62.39
C GLU A 43 -29.42 -42.90 62.07
N THR A 44 -29.60 -42.04 63.06
CA THR A 44 -29.10 -40.67 63.00
C THR A 44 -27.60 -40.75 62.75
N PRO A 45 -27.09 -40.20 61.64
CA PRO A 45 -25.67 -40.26 61.33
C PRO A 45 -24.87 -39.74 62.52
N THR A 46 -23.92 -40.55 63.00
CA THR A 46 -23.08 -40.18 64.13
C THR A 46 -22.27 -38.94 63.79
N LEU A 47 -22.03 -38.09 64.79
CA LEU A 47 -21.31 -36.81 64.68
C LEU A 47 -19.97 -36.92 63.92
N ASN A 48 -19.29 -38.06 64.02
CA ASN A 48 -18.05 -38.36 63.30
C ASN A 48 -18.24 -38.42 61.77
N VAL A 49 -19.35 -38.96 61.28
CA VAL A 49 -19.65 -39.02 59.84
C VAL A 49 -19.78 -37.60 59.29
N PHE A 50 -20.49 -36.72 60.01
CA PHE A 50 -20.61 -35.31 59.62
C PHE A 50 -19.26 -34.58 59.61
N LEU A 51 -18.40 -34.81 60.61
CA LEU A 51 -17.08 -34.19 60.65
C LEU A 51 -16.20 -34.59 59.46
N VAL A 52 -16.21 -35.87 59.07
CA VAL A 52 -15.47 -36.36 57.91
C VAL A 52 -15.98 -35.70 56.63
N VAL A 53 -17.30 -35.59 56.45
CA VAL A 53 -17.89 -34.92 55.29
C VAL A 53 -17.52 -33.44 55.26
N ILE A 54 -17.61 -32.73 56.38
CA ILE A 54 -17.25 -31.30 56.48
C ILE A 54 -15.77 -31.10 56.11
N GLN A 55 -14.88 -31.94 56.62
CA GLN A 55 -13.45 -31.87 56.29
C GLN A 55 -13.19 -32.17 54.81
N GLY A 56 -13.89 -33.15 54.23
CA GLY A 56 -13.79 -33.45 52.80
C GLY A 56 -14.26 -32.29 51.93
N VAL A 57 -15.43 -31.70 52.25
CA VAL A 57 -15.96 -30.52 51.55
C VAL A 57 -15.00 -29.34 51.68
N LYS A 58 -14.45 -29.11 52.87
CA LYS A 58 -13.44 -28.06 53.11
C LYS A 58 -12.23 -28.24 52.19
N GLY A 59 -11.64 -29.44 52.15
CA GLY A 59 -10.46 -29.70 51.30
C GLY A 59 -10.76 -29.54 49.81
N VAL A 60 -11.92 -29.99 49.34
CA VAL A 60 -12.35 -29.77 47.95
C VAL A 60 -12.53 -28.28 47.65
N LEU A 61 -13.07 -27.52 48.59
CA LEU A 61 -13.28 -26.08 48.42
C LEU A 61 -11.93 -25.33 48.38
N GLU A 62 -11.00 -25.66 49.26
CA GLU A 62 -9.64 -25.10 49.27
C GLU A 62 -8.94 -25.34 47.92
N LEU A 63 -8.97 -26.57 47.41
CA LEU A 63 -8.38 -26.89 46.10
C LEU A 63 -9.05 -26.12 44.94
N LYS A 64 -10.37 -25.93 44.98
CA LYS A 64 -11.08 -25.13 43.96
C LYS A 64 -10.70 -23.65 44.06
N ILE A 65 -10.55 -23.11 45.26
CA ILE A 65 -10.11 -21.73 45.48
C ILE A 65 -8.69 -21.52 44.93
N ASP A 66 -7.78 -22.46 45.17
CA ASP A 66 -6.41 -22.41 44.65
C ASP A 66 -6.40 -22.47 43.12
N SER A 67 -7.20 -23.36 42.53
CA SER A 67 -7.34 -23.48 41.08
C SER A 67 -7.86 -22.19 40.45
N VAL A 68 -8.93 -21.61 40.99
CA VAL A 68 -9.51 -20.35 40.50
C VAL A 68 -8.51 -19.20 40.66
N SER A 69 -7.76 -19.16 41.76
CA SER A 69 -6.74 -18.12 42.00
C SER A 69 -5.60 -18.21 40.99
N MET A 70 -5.19 -19.43 40.62
CA MET A 70 -4.20 -19.65 39.58
C MET A 70 -4.71 -19.22 38.20
N GLU A 71 -5.92 -19.63 37.83
CA GLU A 71 -6.55 -19.23 36.56
C GLU A 71 -6.71 -17.72 36.46
N LEU A 72 -7.13 -17.06 37.54
CA LEU A 72 -7.25 -15.59 37.59
C LEU A 72 -5.90 -14.90 37.37
N THR A 73 -4.82 -15.47 37.91
CA THR A 73 -3.46 -14.95 37.72
C THR A 73 -3.02 -15.06 36.26
N LEU A 74 -3.34 -16.16 35.59
CA LEU A 74 -3.06 -16.35 34.16
C LEU A 74 -3.86 -15.35 33.30
N VAL A 75 -5.15 -15.20 33.57
CA VAL A 75 -5.99 -14.21 32.87
C VAL A 75 -5.45 -12.78 33.07
N HIS A 76 -4.97 -12.44 34.27
CA HIS A 76 -4.33 -11.15 34.50
C HIS A 76 -3.04 -10.96 33.69
N ALA A 77 -2.24 -12.01 33.52
CA ALA A 77 -1.04 -11.96 32.68
C ALA A 77 -1.42 -11.75 31.20
N ASP A 78 -2.42 -12.48 30.70
CA ASP A 78 -2.91 -12.36 29.33
C ASP A 78 -3.48 -10.97 29.06
N LEU A 79 -4.28 -10.41 29.99
CA LEU A 79 -4.80 -9.04 29.86
C LEU A 79 -3.68 -7.99 29.81
N ARG A 80 -2.59 -8.17 30.55
CA ARG A 80 -1.42 -7.29 30.47
C ARG A 80 -0.74 -7.40 29.10
N ASN A 81 -0.55 -8.61 28.60
CA ASN A 81 0.05 -8.84 27.28
C ASN A 81 -0.79 -8.24 26.15
N ILE A 82 -2.11 -8.42 26.21
CA ILE A 82 -3.05 -7.82 25.25
C ILE A 82 -2.94 -6.29 25.30
N ARG A 83 -2.91 -5.69 26.50
CA ARG A 83 -2.77 -4.24 26.63
C ARG A 83 -1.48 -3.70 26.01
N VAL A 84 -0.35 -4.41 26.19
CA VAL A 84 0.92 -4.04 25.57
C VAL A 84 0.81 -4.14 24.05
N CYS A 85 0.31 -5.27 23.54
CA CYS A 85 0.13 -5.47 22.10
C CYS A 85 -0.78 -4.40 21.47
N VAL A 86 -1.89 -4.07 22.12
CA VAL A 86 -2.80 -3.00 21.66
C VAL A 86 -2.06 -1.67 21.58
N LYS A 87 -1.31 -1.30 22.62
CA LYS A 87 -0.54 -0.06 22.62
C LYS A 87 0.50 -0.02 21.48
N ASP A 88 1.26 -1.10 21.29
CA ASP A 88 2.25 -1.18 20.21
C ASP A 88 1.61 -1.07 18.83
N THR A 89 0.40 -1.63 18.66
CA THR A 89 -0.36 -1.48 17.41
C THR A 89 -0.91 -0.07 17.21
N GLU A 90 -1.33 0.62 18.27
CA GLU A 90 -1.79 2.01 18.22
C GLU A 90 -0.64 2.96 17.86
N ASP A 91 0.54 2.76 18.46
CA ASP A 91 1.75 3.54 18.15
C ASP A 91 2.19 3.31 16.69
N SER A 92 2.18 2.06 16.24
CA SER A 92 2.50 1.70 14.84
C SER A 92 1.51 2.31 13.86
N LEU A 93 0.20 2.27 14.18
CA LEU A 93 -0.84 2.86 13.35
C LEU A 93 -0.68 4.38 13.25
N SER A 94 -0.35 5.03 14.37
CA SER A 94 -0.11 6.48 14.42
C SER A 94 1.08 6.88 13.54
N SER A 95 2.17 6.11 13.56
CA SER A 95 3.32 6.32 12.67
C SER A 95 2.93 6.18 11.20
N LEU A 96 2.21 5.11 10.84
CA LEU A 96 1.77 4.88 9.47
C LEU A 96 0.81 5.97 8.95
N GLN A 97 -0.03 6.50 9.83
CA GLN A 97 -0.90 7.64 9.50
C GLN A 97 -0.09 8.90 9.19
N ALA A 98 0.97 9.19 9.97
CA ALA A 98 1.87 10.30 9.72
C ALA A 98 2.62 10.14 8.39
N ASP A 99 3.17 8.96 8.11
CA ASP A 99 3.86 8.64 6.85
C ASP A 99 2.92 8.79 5.65
N THR A 100 1.68 8.31 5.78
CA THR A 100 0.66 8.43 4.74
C THR A 100 0.31 9.90 4.46
N ALA A 101 0.19 10.73 5.51
CA ALA A 101 -0.06 12.16 5.34
C ALA A 101 1.11 12.85 4.64
N PHE A 102 2.34 12.53 5.02
CA PHE A 102 3.56 13.05 4.41
C PHE A 102 3.68 12.66 2.92
N LEU A 103 3.43 11.39 2.58
CA LEU A 103 3.44 10.91 1.20
C LEU A 103 2.37 11.59 0.35
N LYS A 104 1.17 11.82 0.88
CA LYS A 104 0.10 12.56 0.17
C LYS A 104 0.54 13.98 -0.18
N THR A 105 1.25 14.65 0.73
CA THR A 105 1.80 15.99 0.47
C THR A 105 2.86 15.95 -0.62
N GLN A 106 3.83 15.03 -0.54
CA GLN A 106 4.85 14.90 -1.59
C GLN A 106 4.26 14.61 -2.97
N VAL A 107 3.25 13.73 -3.05
CA VAL A 107 2.57 13.44 -4.33
C VAL A 107 1.88 14.68 -4.89
N LYS A 108 1.22 15.49 -4.05
CA LYS A 108 0.61 16.76 -4.50
C LYS A 108 1.67 17.73 -5.04
N ASP A 109 2.79 17.88 -4.34
CA ASP A 109 3.87 18.77 -4.76
C ASP A 109 4.48 18.29 -6.09
N MET A 110 4.70 16.99 -6.24
CA MET A 110 5.15 16.38 -7.49
C MET A 110 4.16 16.63 -8.63
N CYS A 111 2.86 16.45 -8.43
CA CYS A 111 1.86 16.75 -9.45
C CYS A 111 1.91 18.23 -9.88
N ALA A 112 1.98 19.16 -8.93
CA ALA A 112 2.08 20.59 -9.23
C ALA A 112 3.36 20.94 -10.02
N THR A 113 4.48 20.31 -9.69
CA THR A 113 5.73 20.51 -10.46
C THR A 113 5.63 19.92 -11.87
N MET A 114 5.01 18.74 -12.04
CA MET A 114 4.78 18.15 -13.36
C MET A 114 3.88 19.03 -14.23
N GLU A 115 2.79 19.58 -13.67
CA GLU A 115 1.92 20.52 -14.38
C GLU A 115 2.67 21.79 -14.79
N SER A 116 3.46 22.37 -13.89
CA SER A 116 4.29 23.54 -14.19
C SER A 116 5.31 23.27 -15.29
N LEU A 117 5.98 22.11 -15.25
CA LEU A 117 6.93 21.71 -16.28
C LEU A 117 6.24 21.44 -17.62
N GLY A 118 5.06 20.82 -17.61
CA GLY A 118 4.23 20.62 -18.80
C GLY A 118 3.86 21.95 -19.47
N ALA A 119 3.39 22.92 -18.70
CA ALA A 119 3.08 24.26 -19.19
C ALA A 119 4.32 24.97 -19.77
N LYS A 120 5.47 24.89 -19.09
CA LYS A 120 6.73 25.46 -19.60
C LYS A 120 7.18 24.78 -20.89
N GLN A 121 7.04 23.46 -20.98
CA GLN A 121 7.36 22.71 -22.19
C GLN A 121 6.49 23.18 -23.36
N GLU A 122 5.18 23.33 -23.16
CA GLU A 122 4.26 23.82 -24.20
C GLU A 122 4.66 25.22 -24.67
N VAL A 123 4.99 26.13 -23.76
CA VAL A 123 5.45 27.48 -24.09
C VAL A 123 6.74 27.42 -24.91
N ILE A 124 7.72 26.62 -24.51
CA ILE A 124 9.00 26.47 -25.22
C ILE A 124 8.79 25.84 -26.60
N GLU A 125 7.94 24.81 -26.70
CA GLU A 125 7.59 24.16 -27.94
C GLU A 125 6.87 25.11 -28.90
N GLY A 126 5.96 25.94 -28.36
CA GLY A 126 5.30 27.04 -29.07
C GLY A 126 6.32 28.01 -29.65
N HIS A 127 7.18 28.60 -28.81
CA HIS A 127 8.22 29.54 -29.25
C HIS A 127 9.19 28.92 -30.28
N SER A 128 9.59 27.67 -30.08
CA SER A 128 10.44 26.92 -31.01
C SER A 128 9.77 26.72 -32.38
N ARG A 129 8.44 26.67 -32.42
CA ARG A 129 7.63 26.47 -33.63
C ARG A 129 7.08 27.75 -34.23
N CYS A 130 7.03 28.88 -33.54
CA CYS A 130 6.52 30.15 -34.07
C CYS A 130 7.26 30.58 -35.34
N ASN A 131 8.54 30.26 -35.42
CA ASN A 131 9.33 30.54 -36.61
C ASN A 131 9.29 29.41 -37.64
N ASN A 132 8.52 28.33 -37.44
CA ASN A 132 8.46 27.21 -38.36
C ASN A 132 7.23 27.28 -39.27
N ILE A 133 7.43 27.37 -40.59
CA ILE A 133 6.34 27.22 -41.57
C ILE A 133 6.24 25.76 -42.01
N ARG A 134 4.99 25.28 -42.18
CA ARG A 134 4.70 24.01 -42.83
C ARG A 134 4.09 24.23 -44.20
N LEU A 135 4.74 23.72 -45.25
CA LEU A 135 4.13 23.63 -46.58
C LEU A 135 3.55 22.22 -46.74
N VAL A 136 2.26 22.15 -47.06
CA VAL A 136 1.50 20.90 -47.24
C VAL A 136 1.06 20.80 -48.70
N GLY A 137 1.06 19.59 -49.25
CA GLY A 137 0.64 19.37 -50.65
C GLY A 137 1.74 19.62 -51.69
N VAL A 138 2.99 19.79 -51.24
CA VAL A 138 4.13 19.80 -52.15
C VAL A 138 4.38 18.38 -52.63
N ARG A 139 4.40 18.18 -53.96
CA ARG A 139 4.69 16.89 -54.58
C ARG A 139 6.06 16.39 -54.13
N GLU A 140 6.14 15.11 -53.76
CA GLU A 140 7.40 14.51 -53.34
C GLU A 140 8.47 14.64 -54.44
N ARG A 141 9.70 14.96 -54.04
CA ARG A 141 10.86 15.19 -54.91
C ARG A 141 10.78 16.42 -55.82
N ALA A 142 9.76 17.28 -55.68
CA ALA A 142 9.70 18.55 -56.41
C ALA A 142 10.77 19.55 -55.96
N ASP A 143 11.34 19.34 -54.78
CA ASP A 143 12.32 20.19 -54.12
C ASP A 143 13.76 19.99 -54.59
N GLY A 144 14.03 18.91 -55.33
CA GLY A 144 15.37 18.60 -55.84
C GLY A 144 16.41 18.40 -54.72
N PRO A 145 17.72 18.52 -55.02
CA PRO A 145 18.78 18.32 -54.03
C PRO A 145 18.90 19.45 -53.00
N ALA A 146 18.27 20.61 -53.25
CA ALA A 146 18.43 21.82 -52.43
C ALA A 146 17.07 22.36 -51.94
N THR A 147 16.43 21.65 -51.02
CA THR A 147 15.10 21.97 -50.48
C THR A 147 14.99 23.40 -49.93
N ALA A 148 16.05 23.95 -49.33
CA ALA A 148 16.03 25.31 -48.79
C ALA A 148 15.90 26.40 -49.88
N LEU A 149 16.55 26.19 -51.04
CA LEU A 149 16.46 27.11 -52.19
C LEU A 149 15.08 27.04 -52.82
N PHE A 150 14.54 25.82 -52.98
CA PHE A 150 13.19 25.60 -53.49
C PHE A 150 12.12 26.30 -52.64
N VAL A 151 12.21 26.20 -51.31
CA VAL A 151 11.31 26.90 -50.40
C VAL A 151 11.44 28.41 -50.52
N LYS A 152 12.67 28.93 -50.61
CA LYS A 152 12.93 30.36 -50.77
C LYS A 152 12.28 30.88 -52.06
N ASP A 153 12.41 30.12 -53.15
CA ASP A 153 11.79 30.41 -54.44
C ASP A 153 10.26 30.45 -54.36
N ILE A 154 9.63 29.44 -53.75
CA ILE A 154 8.17 29.42 -53.54
C ILE A 154 7.70 30.67 -52.79
N ILE A 155 8.36 31.00 -51.68
CA ILE A 155 7.92 32.10 -50.81
C ILE A 155 8.08 33.45 -51.52
N LEU A 156 9.21 33.68 -52.18
CA LEU A 156 9.47 34.97 -52.83
C LEU A 156 8.70 35.13 -54.14
N ASN A 157 8.65 34.08 -54.98
CA ASN A 157 8.15 34.19 -56.35
C ASN A 157 6.68 33.79 -56.50
N LYS A 158 6.18 32.82 -55.71
CA LYS A 158 4.77 32.39 -55.78
C LYS A 158 3.88 33.11 -54.78
N LEU A 159 4.30 33.21 -53.51
CA LEU A 159 3.48 33.86 -52.49
C LEU A 159 3.55 35.40 -52.55
N LYS A 160 4.62 35.97 -53.13
CA LYS A 160 4.81 37.41 -53.37
C LYS A 160 4.39 38.27 -52.16
N PRO A 161 5.01 38.10 -50.98
CA PRO A 161 4.61 38.85 -49.80
C PRO A 161 4.73 40.36 -50.07
N GLN A 162 3.75 41.15 -49.60
CA GLN A 162 3.69 42.60 -49.82
C GLN A 162 4.94 43.36 -49.32
N ARG A 163 5.65 42.81 -48.33
CA ARG A 163 6.93 43.34 -47.82
C ARG A 163 7.90 42.18 -47.57
N PRO A 164 8.66 41.73 -48.58
CA PRO A 164 9.70 40.75 -48.33
C PRO A 164 10.79 41.42 -47.48
N SER A 165 11.02 40.89 -46.28
CA SER A 165 12.13 41.34 -45.45
C SER A 165 13.45 41.08 -46.19
N LYS A 166 14.34 42.09 -46.27
CA LYS A 166 15.71 41.91 -46.78
C LYS A 166 16.50 40.85 -46.00
N TYR A 167 16.05 40.54 -44.78
CA TYR A 167 16.65 39.56 -43.88
C TYR A 167 15.99 38.19 -43.94
N PHE A 168 15.06 37.97 -44.89
CA PHE A 168 14.41 36.67 -45.05
C PHE A 168 15.45 35.61 -45.44
N SER A 169 15.65 34.66 -44.53
CA SER A 169 16.54 33.52 -44.74
C SER A 169 15.87 32.24 -44.24
N VAL A 170 16.09 31.15 -44.99
CA VAL A 170 15.66 29.82 -44.62
C VAL A 170 16.85 29.11 -44.00
N LYS A 171 16.82 28.86 -42.69
CA LYS A 171 17.95 28.25 -41.97
C LYS A 171 18.06 26.75 -42.26
N ARG A 172 16.92 26.08 -42.39
CA ARG A 172 16.84 24.65 -42.68
C ARG A 172 15.53 24.39 -43.44
N ALA A 173 15.50 23.40 -44.31
CA ALA A 173 14.25 22.88 -44.82
C ALA A 173 14.36 21.37 -44.78
N ARG A 174 13.33 20.70 -44.26
CA ARG A 174 13.30 19.24 -44.17
C ARG A 174 11.92 18.71 -44.45
N ILE A 175 11.86 17.58 -45.13
CA ILE A 175 10.63 16.78 -45.22
C ILE A 175 10.35 16.23 -43.82
N GLY A 176 9.20 16.58 -43.27
CA GLY A 176 8.76 16.11 -41.97
C GLY A 176 8.36 14.64 -42.03
N PRO A 177 8.65 13.85 -40.97
CA PRO A 177 8.18 12.48 -40.90
C PRO A 177 6.64 12.43 -40.80
N GLY A 178 6.02 11.49 -41.54
CA GLY A 178 4.57 11.20 -41.56
C GLY A 178 3.86 11.56 -42.88
N ALA A 179 2.78 10.84 -43.20
CA ALA A 179 1.90 11.12 -44.34
C ALA A 179 0.87 12.22 -44.01
N PRO A 180 0.42 13.09 -44.95
CA PRO A 180 0.85 13.30 -46.35
C PRO A 180 2.04 14.30 -46.41
N PRO A 181 2.65 14.65 -47.57
CA PRO A 181 3.95 15.34 -47.61
C PRO A 181 3.93 16.71 -46.93
N ARG A 182 4.86 16.90 -45.98
CA ARG A 182 5.00 18.12 -45.16
C ARG A 182 6.43 18.62 -45.23
N LEU A 183 6.67 19.85 -45.68
CA LEU A 183 7.96 20.52 -45.53
C LEU A 183 7.95 21.34 -44.24
N LYS A 184 8.94 21.18 -43.36
CA LYS A 184 9.16 22.00 -42.15
C LYS A 184 10.32 22.96 -42.39
N ILE A 185 10.08 24.25 -42.18
CA ILE A 185 11.02 25.33 -42.49
C ILE A 185 11.20 26.21 -41.23
N PRO A 186 12.34 26.21 -40.52
CA PRO A 186 12.66 27.24 -39.55
C PRO A 186 13.06 28.52 -40.29
N LEU A 187 12.25 29.54 -40.10
CA LEU A 187 12.54 30.93 -40.39
C LEU A 187 13.34 31.54 -39.24
N HIS A 188 14.02 32.63 -39.51
CA HIS A 188 14.62 33.45 -38.48
C HIS A 188 14.43 34.92 -38.86
N ASN A 189 13.94 35.71 -37.90
CA ASN A 189 13.91 37.16 -38.02
C ASN A 189 15.13 37.71 -37.28
N ASN A 190 16.20 38.01 -38.02
CA ASN A 190 17.32 38.79 -37.48
C ASN A 190 16.92 40.27 -37.48
N SER A 191 16.20 40.70 -36.45
CA SER A 191 16.01 42.13 -36.15
C SER A 191 17.04 42.54 -35.08
N PRO A 192 17.94 43.50 -35.34
CA PRO A 192 18.97 43.94 -34.39
C PRO A 192 18.46 44.91 -33.29
N HIS A 193 17.16 44.89 -32.95
CA HIS A 193 16.62 45.78 -31.92
C HIS A 193 15.80 44.99 -30.91
N LEU A 194 16.44 44.64 -29.80
CA LEU A 194 15.91 44.55 -28.43
C LEU A 194 17.05 44.06 -27.51
N GLN A 195 17.93 44.98 -27.15
CA GLN A 195 18.62 44.94 -25.87
C GLN A 195 17.79 45.79 -24.92
N LEU A 196 17.13 45.14 -23.96
CA LEU A 196 16.74 45.70 -22.66
C LEU A 196 17.11 44.66 -21.62
#